data_AF-A0A0R2FBR1-F1
#
_entry.id   AF-A0A0R2FBR1-F1
#
_cell.length_a   1.000
_cell.length_b   1.000
_cell.length_c   1.000
_cell.angle_alpha   90.00
_cell.angle_beta   90.00
_cell.angle_gamma   90.00
#
_symmetry.space_group_name_H-M   'P 1'
#
loop_
_entity.id
_entity.type
_entity.pdbx_description
1 polymer ?
#
loop_
_entity_poly.entity_id
_entity_poly.type
_entity_poly.pdbx_seq_one_letter_code
_entity_poly.pdbx_strand_id
1 'polypeptide(L)' 'MMRRRLWLSLGLVVVLVLGAALEWWLLRPLEPNPFLVGLVGLLMGGALALLVSLWWPRRH' A
#
# COMPACT_ATOMS: atom_id res chain seq x y z
N MET A 1 -0.69 -18.37 -15.01
CA MET A 1 0.08 -17.27 -14.37
C MET A 1 -0.76 -16.01 -14.10
N MET A 2 -1.65 -15.61 -15.01
CA MET A 2 -2.48 -14.39 -14.89
C MET A 2 -3.37 -14.35 -13.64
N ARG A 3 -4.02 -15.46 -13.28
CA ARG A 3 -4.90 -15.56 -12.09
C ARG A 3 -4.16 -15.28 -10.78
N ARG A 4 -2.95 -15.80 -10.60
CA ARG A 4 -2.13 -15.61 -9.39
C ARG A 4 -1.68 -14.14 -9.25
N ARG A 5 -1.31 -13.49 -10.36
CA ARG A 5 -0.97 -12.06 -10.40
C ARG A 5 -2.19 -11.20 -10.05
N LEU A 6 -3.38 -11.59 -10.48
CA LEU A 6 -4.63 -10.91 -10.15
C LEU A 6 -4.95 -10.97 -8.64
N TRP A 7 -4.83 -12.16 -8.03
CA TRP A 7 -5.01 -12.34 -6.59
C TRP A 7 -3.98 -11.56 -5.77
N LEU A 8 -2.72 -11.55 -6.19
CA LEU A 8 -1.68 -10.73 -5.54
C LEU A 8 -1.99 -9.24 -5.64
N SER A 9 -2.51 -8.78 -6.79
CA SER A 9 -2.90 -7.38 -6.98
C SER A 9 -4.08 -7.01 -6.09
N LEU A 10 -5.10 -7.86 -6.00
CA LEU A 10 -6.22 -7.70 -5.07
C LEU A 10 -5.72 -7.62 -3.62
N GLY A 11 -4.82 -8.50 -3.21
CA GLY A 11 -4.22 -8.45 -1.88
C GLY A 11 -3.49 -7.13 -1.60
N LEU A 12 -2.68 -6.65 -2.55
CA LEU A 12 -1.99 -5.37 -2.42
C LEU A 12 -2.95 -4.17 -2.37
N VAL A 13 -4.02 -4.19 -3.17
CA VAL A 13 -5.06 -3.15 -3.11
C VAL A 13 -5.76 -3.14 -1.76
N VAL A 14 -6.09 -4.31 -1.20
CA VAL A 14 -6.66 -4.41 0.16
C VAL A 14 -5.71 -3.83 1.20
N VAL A 15 -4.41 -4.13 1.12
CA VAL A 15 -3.39 -3.55 2.02
C VAL A 15 -3.35 -2.03 1.90
N LEU A 16 -3.42 -1.48 0.68
CA LEU A 16 -3.44 -0.02 0.47
C LEU A 16 -4.70 0.63 1.08
N VAL A 17 -5.87 0.02 0.91
CA VAL A 17 -7.13 0.52 1.50
C VAL A 17 -7.07 0.50 3.03
N LEU A 18 -6.58 -0.58 3.62
CA LEU A 18 -6.41 -0.70 5.07
C LEU A 18 -5.37 0.30 5.60
N GLY A 19 -4.26 0.48 4.88
CA GLY A 19 -3.24 1.48 5.21
C GLY A 19 -3.81 2.90 5.21
N ALA A 20 -4.59 3.26 4.18
CA ALA A 20 -5.24 4.57 4.09
C ALA A 20 -6.26 4.79 5.22
N ALA A 21 -7.04 3.75 5.57
CA ALA A 21 -7.98 3.84 6.69
C ALA A 21 -7.26 4.01 8.04
N LEU A 22 -6.12 3.32 8.22
CA LEU A 22 -5.28 3.45 9.41
C LEU A 22 -4.61 4.82 9.48
N GLU A 23 -4.09 5.34 8.37
CA GLU A 23 -3.52 6.69 8.29
C GLU A 23 -4.57 7.74 8.63
N TRP A 24 -5.77 7.63 8.04
CA TRP A 24 -6.90 8.50 8.39
C TRP A 24 -7.22 8.48 9.89
N TRP A 25 -7.16 7.31 10.52
CA TRP A 25 -7.38 7.18 11.96
C TRP A 25 -6.24 7.78 12.79
N LEU A 26 -4.99 7.56 12.37
CA LEU A 26 -3.79 8.10 13.02
C LEU A 26 -3.69 9.62 12.94
N LEU A 27 -4.35 10.25 11.96
CA LEU A 27 -4.41 11.69 11.79
C LEU A 27 -5.56 12.37 12.55
N ARG A 28 -6.46 11.62 13.20
CA ARG A 28 -7.55 12.20 14.02
C ARG A 28 -7.12 12.91 15.32
N PRO A 29 -6.09 12.44 16.04
CA PRO A 29 -5.61 13.14 17.24
C PRO A 29 -5.09 14.55 16.92
N LEU A 30 -5.17 15.47 17.88
CA LEU A 30 -4.63 16.83 17.74
C LEU A 30 -3.11 16.84 17.46
N GLU A 31 -2.39 15.89 18.05
CA GLU A 31 -0.96 15.66 17.84
C GLU A 31 -0.75 14.22 17.33
N PRO A 32 -0.82 13.99 16.01
CA PRO A 32 -0.60 12.66 15.45
C PRO A 32 0.88 12.26 15.60
N ASN A 33 1.13 11.00 15.91
CA ASN A 33 2.50 10.49 16.05
C ASN A 33 3.18 10.41 14.67
N PRO A 34 4.20 11.25 14.38
CA PRO A 34 4.78 11.37 13.04
C PRO A 34 5.52 10.11 12.61
N PHE A 35 6.08 9.33 13.55
CA PHE A 35 6.78 8.09 13.24
C PHE A 35 5.83 6.99 12.79
N LEU A 36 4.65 6.89 13.43
CA LEU A 36 3.62 5.93 13.04
C LEU A 36 3.02 6.27 11.69
N VAL A 37 2.70 7.54 11.45
CA VAL A 37 2.20 8.00 10.14
C VAL A 37 3.26 7.74 9.06
N GLY A 38 4.52 8.10 9.31
CA GLY A 38 5.61 7.84 8.38
C GLY A 38 5.83 6.36 8.07
N LEU A 39 5.73 5.48 9.09
CA LEU A 39 5.83 4.04 8.90
C LEU A 39 4.67 3.49 8.03
N VAL A 40 3.44 3.92 8.29
CA VAL A 40 2.28 3.53 7.49
C VAL A 40 2.43 4.00 6.05
N GLY A 41 2.85 5.25 5.84
CA GLY A 41 3.13 5.80 4.51
C GLY A 41 4.22 5.01 3.77
N LEU A 42 5.30 4.62 4.45
CA LEU A 42 6.36 3.79 3.86
C LEU A 42 5.84 2.43 3.41
N LEU A 43 5.03 1.76 4.24
CA LEU A 43 4.43 0.47 3.91
C LEU A 43 3.47 0.57 2.73
N MET A 44 2.63 1.62 2.69
CA MET A 44 1.74 1.88 1.56
C MET A 44 2.51 2.18 0.27
N GLY A 45 3.56 3.00 0.34
CA GLY A 45 4.45 3.27 -0.80
C GLY A 45 5.11 2.00 -1.33
N GLY A 46 5.59 1.13 -0.44
CA GLY A 46 6.15 -0.17 -0.81
C GLY A 46 5.12 -1.10 -1.48
N ALA A 47 3.89 -1.18 -0.94
CA ALA A 47 2.81 -1.95 -1.55
C ALA A 47 2.43 -1.42 -2.94
N LEU A 48 2.40 -0.11 -3.12
CA LEU A 48 2.15 0.53 -4.40
C LEU A 48 3.28 0.24 -5.41
N ALA A 49 4.54 0.35 -4.98
CA ALA A 49 5.69 0.02 -5.82
C ALA A 49 5.68 -1.44 -6.27
N LEU A 50 5.30 -2.37 -5.38
CA LEU A 50 5.11 -3.79 -5.73
C LEU A 50 3.97 -3.97 -6.73
N LEU A 51 2.86 -3.26 -6.56
CA LEU A 51 1.73 -3.32 -7.51
C LEU A 51 2.18 -2.83 -8.90
N VAL A 52 2.88 -1.69 -8.96
CA VAL A 52 3.41 -1.15 -10.22
C VAL A 52 4.42 -2.12 -10.85
N SER A 53 5.40 -2.61 -10.08
CA SER A 53 6.39 -3.58 -10.54
C SER A 53 5.76 -4.87 -11.05
N LEU A 54 4.71 -5.34 -10.37
CA LEU A 54 3.95 -6.50 -10.80
C LEU A 54 3.39 -6.29 -12.19
N TRP A 55 2.83 -5.11 -12.51
CA TRP A 55 2.16 -4.81 -13.78
C TRP A 55 3.06 -4.17 -14.85
N TRP A 56 4.26 -3.73 -14.47
CA TRP A 56 5.17 -3.04 -15.39
C TRP A 56 5.51 -3.92 -16.59
N PRO A 57 5.36 -3.41 -17.83
CA PRO A 57 5.72 -4.16 -19.03
C PRO A 57 7.24 -4.35 -19.06
N ARG A 58 7.69 -5.60 -18.91
CA ARG A 58 9.10 -5.95 -19.13
C ARG A 58 9.32 -6.00 -20.64
N ARG A 59 10.08 -5.05 -21.18
CA ARG A 59 10.62 -5.17 -22.53
C ARG A 59 11.67 -6.29 -22.49
N HIS A 60 11.35 -7.41 -23.11
CA HIS A 60 12.34 -8.40 -23.54
C HIS A 60 12.95 -7.96 -24.86
#